data_AF-A0A226GTX6-F1
#
_entry.id   AF-A0A226GTX6-F1
#
_cell.length_a   1.000
_cell.length_b   1.000
_cell.length_c   1.000
_cell.angle_alpha   90.00
_cell.angle_beta   90.00
_cell.angle_gamma   90.00
#
_symmetry.space_group_name_H-M   'P 1'
#
loop_
_entity.id
_entity.type
_entity.pdbx_description
1 polymer ?
#
loop_
_entity_poly.entity_id
_entity_poly.type
_entity_poly.pdbx_seq_one_letter_code
_entity_poly.pdbx_strand_id
1 'polypeptide(L)'
;MISKNHFNTIHKFKIKNKINFVLQWIIFIAILISSYKLNLTYSPDTSLVNDKLIDVSSIFFGIFLGCLYLFERFKNNDTYQDFLRFCRQLLLLNIIIIAFSFIIILLNDSIPVSKSIKFEKIIYQIRLKSLIFSFYISLFAITLFNIWRFVKIILVILKANKL
;
A
#
# COMPACT_ATOMS: atom_id res chain seq x y z
N MET A 1 27.89 2.81 -29.33
CA MET A 1 27.92 3.88 -28.29
C MET A 1 26.48 4.17 -27.89
N ILE A 2 26.03 3.71 -26.72
CA ILE A 2 24.66 3.99 -26.24
C ILE A 2 24.54 5.51 -26.08
N SER A 3 23.56 6.12 -26.76
CA SER A 3 23.47 7.59 -26.83
C SER A 3 23.34 8.18 -25.41
N LYS A 4 24.03 9.30 -25.13
CA LYS A 4 23.95 10.02 -23.83
C LYS A 4 22.51 10.32 -23.42
N ASN A 5 21.61 10.45 -24.41
CA ASN A 5 20.17 10.61 -24.18
C ASN A 5 19.55 9.40 -23.47
N HIS A 6 19.89 8.16 -23.88
CA HIS A 6 19.37 6.94 -23.27
C HIS A 6 19.81 6.79 -21.81
N PHE A 7 21.08 7.12 -21.50
CA PHE A 7 21.59 7.08 -20.13
C PHE A 7 20.88 8.07 -19.22
N ASN A 8 20.61 9.29 -19.72
CA ASN A 8 19.85 10.31 -19.00
C ASN A 8 18.39 9.91 -18.78
N THR A 9 17.75 9.19 -19.72
CA THR A 9 16.38 8.69 -19.54
C THR A 9 16.32 7.61 -18.45
N ILE A 10 17.27 6.67 -18.46
CA ILE A 10 17.37 5.61 -17.44
C ILE A 10 17.65 6.20 -16.05
N HIS A 11 18.54 7.19 -15.95
CA HIS A 11 18.86 7.83 -14.68
C HIS A 11 17.66 8.61 -14.11
N LYS A 12 16.94 9.37 -14.95
CA LYS A 12 15.70 10.05 -14.54
C LYS A 12 14.63 9.07 -14.07
N PHE A 13 14.50 7.90 -14.71
CA PHE A 13 13.55 6.87 -14.30
C PHE A 13 13.91 6.26 -12.94
N LYS A 14 15.20 5.94 -12.71
CA LYS A 14 15.69 5.45 -11.41
C LYS A 14 15.46 6.46 -10.28
N ILE A 15 15.75 7.74 -10.52
CA ILE A 15 15.49 8.82 -9.54
C ILE A 15 14.00 8.89 -9.22
N LYS A 16 13.13 8.88 -10.23
CA LYS A 16 11.68 8.96 -10.04
C LYS A 16 11.15 7.79 -9.21
N ASN A 17 11.65 6.57 -9.45
CA ASN A 17 11.31 5.40 -8.62
C ASN A 17 11.79 5.54 -7.18
N LYS A 18 13.00 6.06 -6.95
CA LYS A 18 13.53 6.31 -5.60
C LYS A 18 12.71 7.37 -4.84
N ILE A 19 12.32 8.46 -5.51
CA ILE A 19 11.44 9.49 -4.94
C ILE A 19 10.09 8.89 -4.56
N ASN A 20 9.48 8.09 -5.43
CA ASN A 20 8.19 7.46 -5.15
C ASN A 20 8.26 6.52 -3.95
N PHE A 21 9.36 5.77 -3.79
CA PHE A 21 9.59 4.91 -2.63
C PHE A 21 9.71 5.72 -1.33
N VAL A 22 10.49 6.80 -1.34
CA VAL A 22 10.60 7.70 -0.18
C VAL A 22 9.24 8.32 0.16
N LEU A 23 8.46 8.72 -0.85
CA LEU A 23 7.14 9.31 -0.65
C LEU A 23 6.17 8.32 0.01
N GLN A 24 6.21 7.04 -0.34
CA GLN A 24 5.41 6.00 0.32
C GLN A 24 5.75 5.91 1.81
N TRP A 25 7.03 5.94 2.17
CA TRP A 25 7.46 5.94 3.58
C TRP A 25 7.01 7.19 4.33
N ILE A 26 7.08 8.36 3.70
CA ILE A 26 6.60 9.61 4.30
C ILE A 26 5.09 9.52 4.57
N ILE A 27 4.30 9.09 3.59
CA ILE A 27 2.85 8.91 3.74
C ILE A 27 2.55 7.92 4.87
N PHE A 28 3.27 6.79 4.90
CA PHE A 28 3.11 5.77 5.93
C PHE A 28 3.35 6.31 7.33
N ILE A 29 4.49 6.97 7.55
CA ILE A 29 4.88 7.51 8.86
C ILE A 29 3.90 8.61 9.29
N ALA A 30 3.52 9.51 8.36
CA ALA A 30 2.58 10.58 8.65
C ALA A 30 1.22 10.05 9.11
N ILE A 31 0.69 9.05 8.42
CA ILE A 31 -0.61 8.44 8.76
C ILE A 31 -0.49 7.61 10.05
N LEU A 32 0.64 6.92 10.25
CA LEU A 32 0.86 6.12 11.46
C LEU A 32 0.87 7.01 12.71
N ILE A 33 1.64 8.10 12.68
CA ILE A 33 1.75 9.04 13.79
C ILE A 33 0.41 9.74 14.03
N SER A 34 -0.26 10.22 12.98
CA SER A 34 -1.53 10.93 13.14
C SER A 34 -2.63 10.01 13.67
N SER A 35 -2.79 8.81 13.11
CA SER A 35 -3.76 7.82 13.58
C SER A 35 -3.52 7.42 15.03
N TYR A 36 -2.26 7.20 15.42
CA TYR A 36 -1.92 6.82 16.79
C TYR A 36 -2.14 7.96 17.79
N LYS A 37 -1.82 9.21 17.40
CA LYS A 37 -2.10 10.41 18.21
C LYS A 37 -3.60 10.61 18.43
N LEU A 38 -4.40 10.42 17.39
CA LEU A 38 -5.86 10.50 17.44
C LEU A 38 -6.52 9.31 18.16
N ASN A 39 -5.73 8.30 18.55
CA ASN A 39 -6.20 7.11 19.24
C ASN A 39 -7.29 6.34 18.47
N LEU A 40 -7.16 6.28 17.15
CA LEU A 40 -8.08 5.53 16.31
C LEU A 40 -7.97 4.04 16.65
N THR A 41 -9.11 3.39 16.84
CA THR A 41 -9.22 1.97 17.14
C THR A 41 -10.32 1.34 16.30
N TYR A 42 -10.27 0.02 16.14
CA TYR A 42 -11.39 -0.69 15.54
C TYR A 42 -12.59 -0.66 16.50
N SER A 43 -13.72 -0.18 16.00
CA SER A 43 -14.98 -0.02 16.70
C SER A 43 -16.13 -0.20 15.70
N PRO A 44 -17.39 -0.32 16.17
CA PRO A 44 -18.54 -0.34 15.27
C PRO A 44 -18.58 0.88 14.32
N ASP A 45 -18.12 2.05 14.77
CA ASP A 45 -18.09 3.26 13.94
C ASP A 45 -17.02 3.19 12.83
N THR A 46 -15.93 2.46 13.06
CA THR A 46 -14.85 2.26 12.06
C THR A 46 -15.01 0.97 11.26
N SER A 47 -16.05 0.16 11.55
CA SER A 47 -16.39 -1.05 10.79
C SER A 47 -16.68 -0.75 9.33
N LEU A 48 -17.44 0.32 9.05
CA LEU A 48 -17.75 0.76 7.69
C LEU A 48 -16.49 1.10 6.89
N VAL A 49 -15.50 1.74 7.55
CA VAL A 49 -14.22 2.02 6.92
C VAL A 49 -13.60 0.70 6.51
N ASN A 50 -13.45 -0.22 7.46
CA ASN A 50 -12.84 -1.54 7.24
C ASN A 50 -13.51 -2.33 6.10
N ASP A 51 -14.85 -2.34 6.04
CA ASP A 51 -15.60 -3.01 4.99
C ASP A 51 -15.30 -2.39 3.62
N LYS A 52 -15.28 -1.05 3.54
CA LYS A 52 -14.92 -0.36 2.30
C LYS A 52 -13.46 -0.59 1.90
N LEU A 53 -12.55 -0.80 2.86
CA LEU A 53 -11.17 -1.16 2.57
C LEU A 53 -11.11 -2.52 1.86
N ILE A 54 -11.86 -3.50 2.39
CA ILE A 54 -11.95 -4.84 1.82
C ILE A 54 -12.58 -4.79 0.43
N ASP A 55 -13.65 -4.02 0.23
CA ASP A 55 -14.28 -3.83 -1.08
C ASP A 55 -13.26 -3.35 -2.12
N VAL A 56 -12.53 -2.27 -1.81
CA VAL A 56 -11.54 -1.67 -2.72
C VAL A 56 -10.41 -2.66 -3.01
N SER A 57 -9.84 -3.28 -1.98
CA SER A 57 -8.76 -4.26 -2.17
C SER A 57 -9.21 -5.46 -3.01
N SER A 58 -10.46 -5.91 -2.86
CA SER A 58 -11.04 -7.01 -3.63
C SER A 58 -11.28 -6.64 -5.10
N ILE A 59 -11.80 -5.44 -5.38
CA ILE A 59 -11.96 -4.94 -6.76
C ILE A 59 -10.60 -4.88 -7.45
N PHE A 60 -9.61 -4.27 -6.80
CA PHE A 60 -8.29 -4.12 -7.40
C PHE A 60 -7.53 -5.45 -7.50
N PHE A 61 -7.80 -6.42 -6.64
CA PHE A 61 -7.29 -7.78 -6.80
C PHE A 61 -7.70 -8.39 -8.14
N GLY A 62 -8.98 -8.31 -8.51
CA GLY A 62 -9.47 -8.78 -9.81
C GLY A 62 -8.85 -8.02 -10.99
N ILE A 63 -8.73 -6.69 -10.87
CA ILE A 63 -8.08 -5.85 -11.90
C ILE A 63 -6.62 -6.28 -12.10
N PHE A 64 -5.86 -6.49 -11.03
CA PHE A 64 -4.45 -6.87 -11.14
C PHE A 64 -4.28 -8.27 -11.75
N LEU A 65 -5.14 -9.24 -11.41
CA LEU A 65 -5.15 -10.55 -12.08
C LEU A 65 -5.43 -10.42 -13.58
N GLY A 66 -6.45 -9.64 -13.95
CA GLY A 66 -6.76 -9.38 -15.36
C GLY A 66 -5.59 -8.74 -16.11
N CYS A 67 -4.90 -7.78 -15.49
CA CYS A 67 -3.71 -7.17 -16.07
C CYS A 67 -2.55 -8.17 -16.21
N LEU A 68 -2.29 -9.01 -15.19
CA LEU A 68 -1.26 -10.03 -15.30
C LEU A 68 -1.50 -10.95 -16.49
N TYR A 69 -2.74 -11.39 -16.71
CA TYR A 69 -3.12 -12.25 -17.83
C TYR A 69 -3.02 -11.53 -19.19
N LEU A 70 -3.57 -10.32 -19.30
CA LEU A 70 -3.55 -9.53 -20.54
C LEU A 70 -2.13 -9.19 -20.99
N PHE A 71 -1.25 -8.84 -20.04
CA PHE A 71 0.11 -8.41 -20.34
C PHE A 71 1.12 -9.54 -20.38
N GLU A 72 0.75 -10.77 -20.00
CA GLU A 72 1.61 -11.96 -20.13
C GLU A 72 2.04 -12.20 -21.59
N ARG A 73 1.18 -11.86 -22.55
CA ARG A 73 1.49 -11.93 -23.99
C ARG A 73 2.64 -11.02 -24.41
N PHE A 74 2.97 -10.00 -23.62
CA PHE A 74 4.04 -9.04 -23.90
C PHE A 74 5.29 -9.26 -23.04
N LYS A 75 5.44 -10.44 -22.39
CA LYS A 75 6.54 -10.78 -21.47
C LYS A 75 7.96 -10.60 -22.01
N ASN A 76 8.12 -10.57 -23.34
CA ASN A 76 9.41 -10.45 -24.02
C ASN A 76 9.92 -8.99 -24.09
N ASN A 77 9.13 -8.01 -23.66
CA ASN A 77 9.53 -6.61 -23.63
C ASN A 77 9.85 -6.18 -22.18
N ASP A 78 11.06 -5.68 -21.95
CA ASP A 78 11.59 -5.31 -20.63
C ASP A 78 10.65 -4.34 -19.86
N THR A 79 10.02 -3.41 -20.57
CA THR A 79 9.10 -2.43 -19.95
C THR A 79 7.86 -3.12 -19.37
N TYR A 80 7.41 -4.21 -20.00
CA TYR A 80 6.23 -4.97 -19.56
C TYR A 80 6.58 -5.91 -18.40
N GLN A 81 7.82 -6.39 -18.29
CA GLN A 81 8.24 -7.16 -17.13
C GLN A 81 8.21 -6.33 -15.84
N ASP A 82 8.66 -5.07 -15.90
CA ASP A 82 8.61 -4.16 -14.76
C ASP A 82 7.15 -3.86 -14.36
N PHE A 83 6.26 -3.71 -15.33
CA PHE A 83 4.83 -3.54 -15.08
C PHE A 83 4.19 -4.78 -14.44
N LEU A 84 4.51 -5.99 -14.93
CA LEU A 84 4.04 -7.24 -14.35
C LEU A 84 4.54 -7.41 -12.91
N ARG A 85 5.82 -7.09 -12.64
CA ARG A 85 6.36 -7.09 -11.27
C ARG A 85 5.60 -6.13 -10.36
N PHE A 86 5.30 -4.92 -10.84
CA PHE A 86 4.51 -3.94 -10.10
C PHE A 86 3.09 -4.44 -9.81
N CYS A 87 2.41 -5.06 -10.78
CA CYS A 87 1.10 -5.66 -10.58
C CYS A 87 1.12 -6.80 -9.54
N ARG A 88 2.14 -7.67 -9.58
CA ARG A 88 2.31 -8.74 -8.58
C ARG A 88 2.51 -8.19 -7.17
N GLN A 89 3.34 -7.15 -7.02
CA GLN A 89 3.56 -6.48 -5.74
C GLN A 89 2.26 -5.88 -5.19
N LEU A 90 1.48 -5.22 -6.04
CA LEU A 90 0.18 -4.67 -5.67
C LEU A 90 -0.84 -5.74 -5.28
N LEU A 91 -0.87 -6.86 -6.00
CA LEU A 91 -1.72 -8.00 -5.70
C LEU A 91 -1.39 -8.59 -4.33
N LEU A 92 -0.10 -8.81 -4.04
CA LEU A 92 0.35 -9.29 -2.73
C LEU A 92 -0.04 -8.32 -1.61
N LEU A 93 0.14 -7.02 -1.84
CA LEU A 93 -0.19 -5.99 -0.86
C LEU A 93 -1.68 -5.95 -0.52
N ASN A 94 -2.55 -6.12 -1.54
CA ASN A 94 -4.00 -6.26 -1.32
C ASN A 94 -4.35 -7.50 -0.50
N ILE A 95 -3.74 -8.66 -0.79
CA ILE A 95 -3.97 -9.88 0.01
C ILE A 95 -3.55 -9.65 1.47
N ILE A 96 -2.39 -9.03 1.71
CA ILE A 96 -1.90 -8.74 3.05
C ILE A 96 -2.90 -7.87 3.81
N ILE A 97 -3.46 -6.84 3.17
CA ILE A 97 -4.45 -5.95 3.81
C ILE A 97 -5.74 -6.69 4.14
N ILE A 98 -6.24 -7.50 3.21
CA ILE A 98 -7.45 -8.30 3.45
C ILE A 98 -7.21 -9.28 4.60
N ALA A 99 -6.06 -9.96 4.64
CA ALA A 99 -5.73 -10.84 5.75
C ALA A 99 -5.62 -10.07 7.08
N PHE A 100 -4.99 -8.90 7.06
CA PHE A 100 -4.81 -8.06 8.25
C PHE A 100 -6.14 -7.49 8.76
N SER A 101 -7.08 -7.17 7.86
CA SER A 101 -8.42 -6.71 8.23
C SER A 101 -9.19 -7.81 8.95
N PHE A 102 -9.14 -9.05 8.46
CA PHE A 102 -9.73 -10.21 9.15
C PHE A 102 -9.09 -10.46 10.51
N ILE A 103 -7.76 -10.37 10.61
CA ILE A 103 -7.05 -10.51 11.89
C ILE A 103 -7.52 -9.45 12.89
N ILE A 104 -7.69 -8.20 12.47
CA ILE A 104 -8.18 -7.12 13.34
C ILE A 104 -9.60 -7.41 13.80
N ILE A 105 -10.49 -7.83 12.91
CA ILE A 105 -11.87 -8.18 13.29
C ILE A 105 -11.87 -9.32 14.31
N LEU A 106 -11.15 -10.41 14.04
CA LEU A 106 -11.15 -11.61 14.87
C LEU A 106 -10.48 -11.41 16.23
N LEU A 107 -9.40 -10.63 16.29
CA LEU A 107 -8.62 -10.43 17.50
C LEU A 107 -8.98 -9.15 18.26
N ASN A 108 -9.91 -8.32 17.77
CA ASN A 108 -10.22 -7.01 18.37
C ASN A 108 -10.46 -7.10 19.88
N ASP A 109 -11.21 -8.12 20.32
CA ASP A 109 -11.58 -8.29 21.72
C ASP A 109 -10.45 -8.91 22.56
N SER A 110 -9.56 -9.66 21.92
CA SER A 110 -8.42 -10.32 22.57
C SER A 110 -7.20 -9.40 22.74
N ILE A 111 -7.13 -8.29 22.00
CA ILE A 111 -6.00 -7.37 22.09
C ILE A 111 -6.10 -6.55 23.40
N PRO A 112 -5.07 -6.55 24.26
CA PRO A 112 -5.08 -5.74 25.47
C PRO A 112 -5.11 -4.24 25.11
N VAL A 113 -5.99 -3.49 25.78
CA VAL A 113 -6.20 -2.04 25.53
C VAL A 113 -4.91 -1.24 25.74
N SER A 114 -4.15 -1.58 26.79
CA SER A 114 -2.84 -0.99 27.02
C SER A 114 -1.90 -1.96 27.71
N LYS A 115 -0.61 -1.85 27.39
CA LYS A 115 0.47 -2.54 28.11
C LYS A 115 1.41 -1.47 28.64
N SER A 116 1.54 -1.39 29.96
CA SER A 116 2.52 -0.52 30.60
C SER A 116 3.90 -1.17 30.50
N ILE A 117 4.85 -0.49 29.87
CA ILE A 117 6.26 -0.87 29.91
C ILE A 117 6.94 0.09 30.87
N LYS A 118 7.58 -0.46 31.91
CA LYS A 118 8.39 0.32 32.86
C LYS A 118 9.83 0.33 32.36
N PHE A 119 10.35 1.50 31.99
CA PHE A 119 11.77 1.71 31.72
C PHE A 119 12.31 2.75 32.70
N GLU A 120 13.28 2.33 33.53
CA GLU A 120 14.15 3.15 34.40
C GLU A 120 13.55 4.25 35.31
N LYS A 121 12.21 4.40 35.36
CA LYS A 121 11.33 5.22 36.25
C LYS A 121 10.17 5.88 35.50
N ILE A 122 10.14 5.79 34.16
CA ILE A 122 9.05 6.33 33.34
C ILE A 122 8.09 5.19 32.98
N ILE A 123 6.80 5.36 33.29
CA ILE A 123 5.74 4.44 32.88
C ILE A 123 5.27 4.87 31.49
N TYR A 124 5.67 4.14 30.45
CA TYR A 124 5.12 4.32 29.12
C TYR A 124 3.92 3.39 28.95
N GLN A 125 2.74 3.98 28.74
CA GLN A 125 1.52 3.23 28.49
C GLN A 125 1.33 3.10 26.97
N ILE A 126 1.69 1.94 26.42
CA ILE A 126 1.53 1.68 24.98
C ILE A 126 0.10 1.23 24.73
N ARG A 127 -0.60 1.96 23.86
CA ARG A 127 -1.98 1.65 23.43
C ARG A 127 -1.92 0.68 22.25
N LEU A 128 -1.83 -0.62 22.53
CA LEU A 128 -1.64 -1.67 21.54
C LEU A 128 -2.76 -1.72 20.49
N LYS A 129 -4.03 -1.60 20.89
CA LYS A 129 -5.16 -1.55 19.95
C LYS A 129 -5.01 -0.41 18.94
N SER A 130 -4.68 0.78 19.45
CA SER A 130 -4.46 1.96 18.62
C SER A 130 -3.26 1.78 17.70
N LEU A 131 -2.13 1.26 18.21
CA LEU A 131 -0.94 1.02 17.40
C LEU A 131 -1.19 0.05 16.23
N ILE A 132 -1.87 -1.08 16.49
CA ILE A 132 -2.19 -2.09 15.48
C ILE A 132 -3.13 -1.49 14.42
N PHE A 133 -4.15 -0.76 14.87
CA PHE A 133 -5.12 -0.15 13.97
C PHE A 133 -4.50 1.00 13.14
N SER A 134 -3.63 1.80 13.74
CA SER A 134 -2.86 2.82 13.02
C SER A 134 -1.94 2.20 11.98
N PHE A 135 -1.25 1.11 12.31
CA PHE A 135 -0.41 0.39 11.36
C PHE A 135 -1.22 -0.13 10.17
N TYR A 136 -2.40 -0.68 10.44
CA TYR A 136 -3.33 -1.13 9.42
C TYR A 136 -3.78 -0.01 8.48
N ILE A 137 -4.27 1.11 9.02
CA ILE A 137 -4.72 2.25 8.22
C ILE A 137 -3.56 2.79 7.36
N SER A 138 -2.34 2.86 7.91
CA SER A 138 -1.18 3.33 7.17
C SER A 138 -0.79 2.41 6.01
N LEU A 139 -0.85 1.08 6.21
CA LEU A 139 -0.64 0.11 5.14
C LEU A 139 -1.70 0.26 4.04
N PHE A 140 -2.96 0.43 4.43
CA PHE A 140 -4.03 0.66 3.48
C PHE A 140 -3.80 1.95 2.66
N ALA A 141 -3.39 3.04 3.30
CA ALA A 141 -3.13 4.29 2.61
C ALA A 141 -1.98 4.19 1.58
N ILE A 142 -0.90 3.46 1.90
CA ILE A 142 0.15 3.16 0.90
C ILE A 142 -0.45 2.42 -0.30
N THR A 143 -1.36 1.49 -0.03
CA THR A 143 -1.98 0.66 -1.07
C THR A 143 -2.87 1.49 -1.98
N LEU A 144 -3.70 2.38 -1.43
CA LEU A 144 -4.44 3.36 -2.21
C LEU A 144 -3.52 4.24 -3.06
N PHE A 145 -2.42 4.72 -2.49
CA PHE A 145 -1.45 5.53 -3.24
C PHE A 145 -0.87 4.74 -4.42
N ASN A 146 -0.55 3.46 -4.24
CA ASN A 146 -0.02 2.62 -5.31
C ASN A 146 -1.09 2.25 -6.36
N ILE A 147 -2.33 2.01 -5.93
CA ILE A 147 -3.49 1.83 -6.81
C ILE A 147 -3.68 3.08 -7.68
N TRP A 148 -3.65 4.27 -7.09
CA TRP A 148 -3.78 5.51 -7.85
C TRP A 148 -2.65 5.69 -8.86
N ARG A 149 -1.40 5.35 -8.48
CA ARG A 149 -0.27 5.34 -9.41
C ARG A 149 -0.47 4.34 -10.55
N PHE A 150 -0.98 3.16 -10.25
CA PHE A 150 -1.32 2.16 -11.26
C PHE A 150 -2.33 2.70 -12.27
N VAL A 151 -3.43 3.29 -11.78
CA VAL A 151 -4.45 3.91 -12.65
C VAL A 151 -3.82 4.99 -13.55
N LYS A 152 -2.95 5.85 -12.99
CA LYS A 152 -2.21 6.83 -13.79
C LYS A 152 -1.34 6.20 -14.88
N ILE A 153 -0.64 5.11 -14.59
CA ILE A 153 0.20 4.41 -15.56
C ILE A 153 -0.68 3.87 -16.70
N ILE A 154 -1.79 3.21 -16.37
CA ILE A 154 -2.73 2.69 -17.37
C ILE A 154 -3.28 3.82 -18.24
N LEU A 155 -3.72 4.93 -17.66
CA LEU A 155 -4.24 6.08 -18.42
C LEU A 155 -3.19 6.65 -19.38
N VAL A 156 -1.93 6.71 -18.97
CA VAL A 156 -0.82 7.16 -19.83
C VAL A 156 -0.60 6.19 -20.98
N ILE A 157 -0.63 4.87 -20.72
CA ILE A 157 -0.47 3.83 -21.75
C ILE A 157 -1.61 3.90 -22.76
N LEU A 158 -2.86 3.99 -22.29
CA LEU A 158 -4.04 4.10 -23.16
C LEU A 158 -3.96 5.33 -24.07
N LYS A 159 -3.58 6.50 -23.50
CA LYS A 159 -3.41 7.73 -24.28
C LYS A 159 -2.29 7.64 -25.32
N ALA A 160 -1.20 6.94 -25.00
CA ALA A 160 -0.06 6.76 -25.91
C ALA A 160 -0.39 5.82 -27.08
N ASN A 161 -1.22 4.80 -26.84
CA ASN A 161 -1.55 3.77 -27.83
C ASN A 161 -2.78 4.08 -28.69
N LYS A 162 -3.42 5.27 -28.56
CA LYS A 162 -4.63 5.69 -29.29
C LYS A 162 -5.57 4.51 -29.61
N LEU A 163 -6.17 3.96 -28.56
CA LEU A 163 -7.54 3.44 -28.67
C LEU A 163 -8.50 4.62 -28.57
#